data_AF-A0A2C4PIY3-F1
#
_entry.id   AF-A0A2C4PIY3-F1
#
_cell.length_a   1.000
_cell.length_b   1.000
_cell.length_c   1.000
_cell.angle_alpha   90.00
_cell.angle_beta   90.00
_cell.angle_gamma   90.00
#
_symmetry.space_group_name_H-M   'P 1'
#
loop_
_entity.id
_entity.type
_entity.pdbx_description
1 polymer ?
#
loop_
_entity_poly.entity_id
_entity_poly.type
_entity_poly.pdbx_seq_one_letter_code
_entity_poly.pdbx_strand_id
1 'polypeptide(L)'
;MTNKICKLHRLERREVFMKIIDEMKKAGWQQLNADAPSKDKIYVMYSSGNDGTKHNYIELRPFDTNASSEILVNTNSYDGYDIRTPNKYMTDASFRLINSYDEVKGIGKGSTGVYPLAFHQGKSSGSNSVNLLSYSRLMIDLYLYVDKDTVIYCVYENDDNFPDRKKKTVIGFFGLPSECYQQEVFSKDYGSSPFSILVSAGSNWSGNNTLTTDRSRFNFYGNGSNAVISTFFWEKVFLKSPTLEGNMIFTPLYMGDGTDGLRAKFDGFYIYRGANFVVGDIVEITQGEEVQKYKLFHTSYSGVWGSFSDAQIALRIE
;
A
#
# COMPACT_ATOMS: atom_id res chain seq x y z
N MET A 1 -16.34 2.88 14.10
CA MET A 1 -15.06 2.40 13.51
C MET A 1 -15.45 1.34 12.49
N THR A 2 -15.12 1.53 11.22
CA THR A 2 -15.42 0.54 10.17
C THR A 2 -14.41 -0.59 10.30
N ASN A 3 -14.88 -1.82 10.54
CA ASN A 3 -13.98 -2.98 10.69
C ASN A 3 -13.33 -3.29 9.33
N LYS A 4 -12.04 -2.97 9.19
CA LYS A 4 -11.27 -3.26 7.97
C LYS A 4 -10.86 -4.73 7.93
N ILE A 5 -11.75 -5.58 7.42
CA ILE A 5 -11.58 -7.03 7.34
C ILE A 5 -11.05 -7.42 5.96
N CYS A 6 -9.85 -7.98 5.90
CA CYS A 6 -9.24 -8.41 4.65
C CYS A 6 -9.81 -9.77 4.21
N LYS A 7 -10.21 -9.87 2.94
CA LYS A 7 -10.67 -11.11 2.31
C LYS A 7 -9.50 -11.83 1.66
N LEU A 8 -9.51 -13.17 1.72
CA LEU A 8 -8.49 -13.99 1.08
C LEU A 8 -8.82 -14.25 -0.39
N HIS A 9 -7.84 -14.01 -1.26
CA HIS A 9 -7.87 -14.40 -2.66
C HIS A 9 -6.63 -15.23 -3.00
N ARG A 10 -6.83 -16.37 -3.66
CA ARG A 10 -5.74 -17.18 -4.21
C ARG A 10 -5.68 -16.98 -5.71
N LEU A 11 -4.56 -16.46 -6.18
CA LEU A 11 -4.36 -16.11 -7.59
C LEU A 11 -2.87 -16.15 -7.96
N GLU A 12 -2.59 -16.06 -9.25
CA GLU A 12 -1.23 -15.86 -9.73
C GLU A 12 -0.78 -14.43 -9.44
N ARG A 13 0.50 -14.24 -9.08
CA ARG A 13 1.08 -12.92 -8.81
C ARG A 13 0.71 -11.86 -9.88
N ARG A 14 0.72 -12.23 -11.16
CA ARG A 14 0.39 -11.31 -12.27
C ARG A 14 -1.03 -10.76 -12.22
N GLU A 15 -1.95 -11.45 -11.56
CA GLU A 15 -3.35 -11.08 -11.44
C GLU A 15 -3.59 -10.08 -10.29
N VAL A 16 -2.62 -9.91 -9.37
CA VAL A 16 -2.76 -9.04 -8.17
C VAL A 16 -3.12 -7.61 -8.53
N PHE A 17 -2.43 -7.02 -9.51
CA PHE A 17 -2.66 -5.63 -9.90
C PHE A 17 -4.12 -5.42 -10.34
N MET A 18 -4.62 -6.24 -11.27
CA MET A 18 -5.99 -6.12 -11.76
C MET A 18 -7.01 -6.47 -10.68
N LYS A 19 -6.71 -7.45 -9.81
CA LYS A 19 -7.57 -7.79 -8.68
C LYS A 19 -7.77 -6.60 -7.74
N ILE A 20 -6.72 -5.83 -7.44
CA ILE A 20 -6.83 -4.60 -6.65
C ILE A 20 -7.68 -3.55 -7.38
N ILE A 21 -7.43 -3.31 -8.67
CA ILE A 21 -8.24 -2.37 -9.48
C ILE A 21 -9.72 -2.75 -9.48
N ASP A 22 -10.04 -4.03 -9.64
CA ASP A 22 -11.42 -4.51 -9.67
C ASP A 22 -12.12 -4.35 -8.32
N GLU A 23 -11.44 -4.64 -7.21
CA GLU A 23 -12.01 -4.41 -5.88
C GLU A 23 -12.13 -2.91 -5.54
N MET A 24 -11.22 -2.05 -6.02
CA MET A 24 -11.39 -0.61 -5.96
C MET A 24 -12.67 -0.16 -6.66
N LYS A 25 -12.90 -0.61 -7.91
CA LYS A 25 -14.12 -0.28 -8.66
C LYS A 25 -15.38 -0.76 -7.94
N LYS A 26 -15.38 -1.99 -7.40
CA LYS A 26 -16.51 -2.53 -6.61
C LYS A 26 -16.79 -1.72 -5.35
N ALA A 27 -15.75 -1.19 -4.71
CA ALA A 27 -15.89 -0.33 -3.54
C ALA A 27 -16.38 1.09 -3.88
N GLY A 28 -16.50 1.44 -5.16
CA GLY A 28 -16.99 2.74 -5.62
C GLY A 28 -15.89 3.72 -6.07
N TRP A 29 -14.65 3.26 -6.23
CA TRP A 29 -13.64 4.05 -6.93
C TRP A 29 -13.95 4.12 -8.43
N GLN A 30 -13.68 5.27 -9.03
CA GLN A 30 -13.88 5.50 -10.45
C GLN A 30 -12.54 5.49 -11.17
N GLN A 31 -12.47 4.82 -12.33
CA GLN A 31 -11.36 4.99 -13.25
C GLN A 31 -11.68 6.15 -14.18
N LEU A 32 -11.06 7.31 -13.97
CA LEU A 32 -11.39 8.54 -14.70
C LEU A 32 -11.03 8.48 -16.19
N ASN A 33 -10.05 7.65 -16.53
CA ASN A 33 -9.61 7.45 -17.91
C ASN A 33 -10.21 6.20 -18.56
N ALA A 34 -11.33 5.67 -18.06
CA ALA A 34 -11.95 4.43 -18.58
C ALA A 34 -12.33 4.50 -20.08
N ASP A 35 -12.63 5.70 -20.57
CA ASP A 35 -13.01 5.95 -21.96
C ASP A 35 -11.83 6.48 -22.82
N ALA A 36 -10.63 6.60 -22.24
CA ALA A 36 -9.43 7.10 -22.93
C ALA A 36 -8.62 5.94 -23.56
N PRO A 37 -7.80 6.21 -24.60
CA PRO A 37 -6.86 5.23 -25.14
C PRO A 37 -5.85 4.69 -24.11
N SER A 38 -5.61 5.44 -23.03
CA SER A 38 -4.70 5.07 -21.94
C SER A 38 -5.28 4.09 -20.93
N LYS A 39 -6.58 3.75 -21.00
CA LYS A 39 -7.34 3.01 -19.96
C LYS A 39 -6.71 1.70 -19.49
N ASP A 40 -5.98 1.02 -20.37
CA ASP A 40 -5.35 -0.28 -20.09
C ASP A 40 -3.86 -0.17 -19.80
N LYS A 41 -3.26 1.01 -20.01
CA LYS A 41 -1.85 1.31 -19.73
C LYS A 41 -1.66 2.02 -18.40
N ILE A 42 -2.60 2.88 -18.03
CA ILE A 42 -2.56 3.67 -16.81
C ILE A 42 -3.95 3.67 -16.20
N TYR A 43 -4.04 3.53 -14.89
CA TYR A 43 -5.30 3.52 -14.15
C TYR A 43 -5.33 4.75 -13.26
N VAL A 44 -6.01 5.80 -13.74
CA VAL A 44 -6.24 7.02 -12.95
C VAL A 44 -7.47 6.78 -12.08
N MET A 45 -7.23 6.43 -10.82
CA MET A 45 -8.27 6.06 -9.87
C MET A 45 -8.67 7.26 -9.01
N TYR A 46 -9.96 7.47 -8.86
CA TYR A 46 -10.57 8.53 -8.07
C TYR A 46 -11.57 7.98 -7.06
N SER A 47 -11.63 8.60 -5.88
CA SER A 47 -12.69 8.35 -4.92
C SER A 47 -13.11 9.62 -4.18
N SER A 48 -14.42 9.74 -3.97
CA SER A 48 -15.03 10.79 -3.15
C SER A 48 -14.92 10.51 -1.64
N GLY A 49 -14.29 9.39 -1.25
CA GLY A 49 -14.27 8.90 0.12
C GLY A 49 -15.62 8.36 0.60
N ASN A 50 -15.62 7.78 1.81
CA ASN A 50 -16.84 7.18 2.36
C ASN A 50 -17.94 8.21 2.64
N ASP A 51 -17.55 9.40 3.12
CA ASP A 51 -18.43 10.55 3.40
C ASP A 51 -18.79 11.40 2.16
N GLY A 52 -18.17 11.15 1.01
CA GLY A 52 -18.45 11.88 -0.23
C GLY A 52 -17.80 13.27 -0.33
N THR A 53 -16.96 13.64 0.64
CA THR A 53 -16.34 14.99 0.73
C THR A 53 -14.87 15.02 0.34
N LYS A 54 -14.28 13.86 0.07
CA LYS A 54 -12.86 13.71 -0.25
C LYS A 54 -12.63 13.72 -1.74
N HIS A 55 -11.39 13.93 -2.12
CA HIS A 55 -10.93 13.90 -3.51
C HIS A 55 -9.60 13.17 -3.55
N ASN A 56 -9.67 11.85 -3.45
CA ASN A 56 -8.51 10.97 -3.48
C ASN A 56 -8.19 10.61 -4.92
N TYR A 57 -6.96 10.89 -5.36
CA TYR A 57 -6.47 10.49 -6.68
C TYR A 57 -5.20 9.67 -6.54
N ILE A 58 -5.10 8.61 -7.33
CA ILE A 58 -3.87 7.82 -7.47
C ILE A 58 -3.75 7.34 -8.91
N GLU A 59 -2.54 7.38 -9.44
CA GLU A 59 -2.24 6.77 -10.73
C GLU A 59 -1.53 5.44 -10.50
N LEU A 60 -2.19 4.34 -10.88
CA LEU A 60 -1.64 2.99 -10.79
C LEU A 60 -1.22 2.52 -12.19
N ARG A 61 -0.03 1.91 -12.29
CA ARG A 61 0.58 1.52 -13.55
C ARG A 61 1.09 0.08 -13.47
N PRO A 62 0.70 -0.80 -14.39
CA PRO A 62 1.11 -2.21 -14.37
C PRO A 62 2.55 -2.41 -14.90
N PHE A 63 3.39 -1.37 -14.91
CA PHE A 63 4.73 -1.41 -15.51
C PHE A 63 5.83 -1.26 -14.46
N ASP A 64 6.81 -2.17 -14.51
CA ASP A 64 8.03 -2.12 -13.70
C ASP A 64 9.04 -1.11 -14.26
N THR A 65 8.71 0.18 -14.23
CA THR A 65 9.54 1.21 -14.83
C THR A 65 9.31 2.57 -14.19
N ASN A 66 10.30 3.45 -14.34
CA ASN A 66 10.20 4.86 -13.99
C ASN A 66 9.88 5.78 -15.18
N ALA A 67 9.57 5.20 -16.35
CA ALA A 67 9.13 5.98 -17.50
C ALA A 67 7.91 6.87 -17.15
N SER A 68 7.87 8.06 -17.77
CA SER A 68 6.75 8.97 -17.57
C SER A 68 5.46 8.40 -18.14
N SER A 69 4.34 8.85 -17.58
CA SER A 69 3.01 8.44 -18.02
C SER A 69 2.76 8.80 -19.47
N GLU A 70 3.24 9.98 -19.93
CA GLU A 70 3.20 10.36 -21.35
C GLU A 70 3.94 9.38 -22.25
N ILE A 71 5.11 8.88 -21.85
CA ILE A 71 5.84 7.89 -22.65
C ILE A 71 5.03 6.59 -22.69
N LEU A 72 4.58 6.09 -21.54
CA LEU A 72 3.83 4.84 -21.45
C LEU A 72 2.59 4.84 -22.35
N VAL A 73 1.82 5.93 -22.38
CA VAL A 73 0.60 5.99 -23.21
C VAL A 73 0.89 6.13 -24.70
N ASN A 74 1.99 6.78 -25.10
CA ASN A 74 2.30 7.09 -26.49
C ASN A 74 3.24 6.11 -27.20
N THR A 75 3.83 5.14 -26.48
CA THR A 75 4.68 4.10 -27.09
C THR A 75 4.35 2.70 -26.57
N ASN A 76 4.79 1.69 -27.32
CA ASN A 76 4.74 0.27 -26.96
C ASN A 76 6.13 -0.27 -26.56
N SER A 77 7.16 0.58 -26.51
CA SER A 77 8.51 0.20 -26.07
C SER A 77 8.56 -0.41 -24.67
N TYR A 78 7.54 -0.17 -23.86
CA TYR A 78 7.45 -0.63 -22.47
C TYR A 78 6.52 -1.82 -22.25
N ASP A 79 5.92 -2.39 -23.29
CA ASP A 79 5.06 -3.59 -23.19
C ASP A 79 5.80 -4.77 -22.56
N GLY A 80 7.14 -4.80 -22.73
CA GLY A 80 8.00 -5.77 -22.05
C GLY A 80 7.93 -5.69 -20.53
N TYR A 81 7.67 -4.52 -19.96
CA TYR A 81 7.67 -4.25 -18.52
C TYR A 81 6.29 -4.43 -17.87
N ASP A 82 5.26 -4.80 -18.64
CA ASP A 82 3.92 -5.03 -18.13
C ASP A 82 3.86 -6.32 -17.31
N ILE A 83 3.65 -6.17 -16.00
CA ILE A 83 3.68 -7.27 -15.03
C ILE A 83 2.48 -8.21 -15.13
N ARG A 84 1.45 -7.85 -15.89
CA ARG A 84 0.24 -8.66 -16.10
C ARG A 84 0.49 -9.75 -17.14
N THR A 85 1.51 -9.58 -17.97
CA THR A 85 1.76 -10.45 -19.11
C THR A 85 2.35 -11.80 -18.65
N PRO A 86 1.75 -12.95 -19.04
CA PRO A 86 2.17 -14.29 -18.60
C PRO A 86 3.62 -14.70 -18.83
N ASN A 87 4.25 -14.18 -19.88
CA ASN A 87 5.61 -14.56 -20.30
C ASN A 87 6.68 -13.59 -19.82
N LYS A 88 6.34 -12.64 -18.93
CA LYS A 88 7.24 -11.60 -18.46
C LYS A 88 7.69 -11.87 -17.04
N TYR A 89 8.97 -11.62 -16.83
CA TYR A 89 9.67 -11.85 -15.57
C TYR A 89 9.65 -10.62 -14.67
N MET A 90 9.10 -9.49 -15.11
CA MET A 90 8.98 -8.26 -14.31
C MET A 90 7.90 -8.41 -13.25
N THR A 91 8.06 -7.67 -12.16
CA THR A 91 7.56 -8.16 -10.89
C THR A 91 6.85 -7.11 -10.05
N ASP A 92 7.30 -5.86 -10.13
CA ASP A 92 6.71 -4.71 -9.44
C ASP A 92 5.92 -3.85 -10.40
N ALA A 93 4.76 -3.38 -9.95
CA ALA A 93 4.06 -2.30 -10.63
C ALA A 93 4.73 -0.96 -10.29
N SER A 94 4.13 0.13 -10.72
CA SER A 94 4.49 1.45 -10.26
C SER A 94 3.25 2.31 -10.02
N PHE A 95 3.40 3.37 -9.25
CA PHE A 95 2.34 4.34 -9.00
C PHE A 95 2.89 5.77 -9.09
N ARG A 96 1.99 6.74 -9.27
CA ARG A 96 2.27 8.16 -9.03
C ARG A 96 1.23 8.70 -8.06
N LEU A 97 1.71 9.55 -7.17
CA LEU A 97 0.86 10.43 -6.39
C LEU A 97 0.47 11.62 -7.24
N ILE A 98 -0.82 11.74 -7.50
CA ILE A 98 -1.42 12.74 -8.39
C ILE A 98 -2.47 13.51 -7.60
N ASN A 99 -2.76 14.74 -8.02
CA ASN A 99 -3.75 15.58 -7.35
C ASN A 99 -5.00 15.84 -8.20
N SER A 100 -4.96 15.50 -9.49
CA SER A 100 -6.10 15.62 -10.38
C SER A 100 -5.88 14.81 -11.67
N TYR A 101 -6.87 14.83 -12.55
CA TYR A 101 -6.86 14.14 -13.85
C TYR A 101 -6.70 15.13 -15.02
N ASP A 102 -5.91 14.74 -16.02
CA ASP A 102 -5.79 15.42 -17.31
C ASP A 102 -6.68 14.71 -18.35
N GLU A 103 -7.85 15.28 -18.61
CA GLU A 103 -8.80 14.74 -19.59
C GLU A 103 -8.26 14.74 -21.02
N VAL A 104 -7.38 15.68 -21.37
CA VAL A 104 -6.80 15.78 -22.72
C VAL A 104 -5.76 14.69 -22.94
N LYS A 105 -4.87 14.49 -21.96
CA LYS A 105 -3.81 13.49 -22.04
C LYS A 105 -4.24 12.09 -21.59
N GLY A 106 -5.34 11.97 -20.86
CA GLY A 106 -5.81 10.71 -20.27
C GLY A 106 -4.87 10.17 -19.18
N ILE A 107 -4.20 11.04 -18.41
CA ILE A 107 -3.23 10.67 -17.36
C ILE A 107 -3.39 11.56 -16.12
N GLY A 108 -2.70 11.26 -15.01
CA GLY A 108 -2.74 12.07 -13.81
C GLY A 108 -1.86 13.32 -13.84
N LYS A 109 -2.35 14.41 -13.23
CA LYS A 109 -1.68 15.70 -13.01
C LYS A 109 -0.98 15.75 -11.64
N GLY A 110 -0.04 16.67 -11.49
CA GLY A 110 0.72 16.86 -10.26
C GLY A 110 2.11 16.25 -10.35
N SER A 111 2.55 15.54 -9.30
CA SER A 111 3.91 15.01 -9.21
C SER A 111 4.26 14.11 -10.40
N THR A 112 5.44 14.30 -10.99
CA THR A 112 6.00 13.36 -11.96
C THR A 112 6.75 12.21 -11.28
N GLY A 113 6.87 12.24 -9.94
CA GLY A 113 7.53 11.22 -9.14
C GLY A 113 6.88 9.85 -9.33
N VAL A 114 7.67 8.91 -9.83
CA VAL A 114 7.30 7.51 -10.03
C VAL A 114 7.85 6.68 -8.88
N TYR A 115 6.98 5.87 -8.30
CA TYR A 115 7.32 5.00 -7.20
C TYR A 115 7.03 3.55 -7.56
N PRO A 116 7.92 2.62 -7.17
CA PRO A 116 7.64 1.19 -7.29
C PRO A 116 6.44 0.80 -6.41
N LEU A 117 5.63 -0.13 -6.93
CA LEU A 117 4.53 -0.75 -6.22
C LEU A 117 4.77 -2.25 -6.15
N ALA A 118 5.21 -2.71 -4.98
CA ALA A 118 5.58 -4.10 -4.80
C ALA A 118 4.37 -5.00 -4.57
N PHE A 119 4.36 -6.15 -5.28
CA PHE A 119 3.46 -7.29 -5.07
C PHE A 119 4.22 -8.61 -4.92
N HIS A 120 5.52 -8.53 -4.81
CA HIS A 120 6.45 -9.65 -4.62
C HIS A 120 7.67 -9.07 -3.89
N GLN A 121 8.76 -9.84 -3.70
CA GLN A 121 10.01 -9.45 -3.01
C GLN A 121 10.52 -7.99 -3.19
N GLY A 122 10.01 -7.17 -4.12
CA GLY A 122 10.16 -5.73 -4.11
C GLY A 122 11.56 -5.32 -4.53
N LYS A 123 11.80 -4.02 -4.62
CA LYS A 123 13.09 -3.48 -5.06
C LYS A 123 14.09 -3.41 -3.91
N SER A 124 15.34 -3.78 -4.21
CA SER A 124 16.42 -3.69 -3.24
C SER A 124 16.83 -2.24 -2.98
N SER A 125 17.02 -1.86 -1.72
CA SER A 125 17.60 -0.57 -1.28
C SER A 125 17.11 0.68 -2.02
N GLY A 126 15.80 0.78 -2.27
CA GLY A 126 15.20 1.89 -3.00
C GLY A 126 15.62 2.05 -4.46
N SER A 127 16.10 0.96 -5.07
CA SER A 127 16.42 0.90 -6.49
C SER A 127 15.17 1.13 -7.35
N ASN A 128 15.37 1.78 -8.51
CA ASN A 128 14.35 1.89 -9.54
C ASN A 128 14.54 0.86 -10.66
N SER A 129 15.59 0.04 -10.59
CA SER A 129 15.84 -1.03 -11.56
C SER A 129 14.73 -2.06 -11.56
N VAL A 130 14.54 -2.72 -12.70
CA VAL A 130 13.64 -3.86 -12.82
C VAL A 130 14.12 -4.98 -11.91
N ASN A 131 13.18 -5.60 -11.19
CA ASN A 131 13.44 -6.87 -10.52
C ASN A 131 12.84 -7.99 -11.36
N LEU A 132 13.58 -9.10 -11.51
CA LEU A 132 13.17 -10.24 -12.34
C LEU A 132 12.89 -11.46 -11.48
N LEU A 133 11.72 -12.06 -11.67
CA LEU A 133 11.39 -13.39 -11.15
C LEU A 133 11.95 -14.44 -12.09
N SER A 134 12.66 -15.42 -11.56
CA SER A 134 13.15 -16.57 -12.34
C SER A 134 12.05 -17.60 -12.66
N TYR A 135 10.82 -17.35 -12.20
CA TYR A 135 9.69 -18.29 -12.27
C TYR A 135 8.59 -17.71 -13.15
N SER A 136 8.08 -18.53 -14.08
CA SER A 136 7.01 -18.14 -15.01
C SER A 136 5.63 -18.07 -14.34
N ARG A 137 5.45 -18.81 -13.24
CA ARG A 137 4.20 -18.87 -12.48
C ARG A 137 4.53 -18.89 -10.99
N LEU A 138 3.85 -18.06 -10.22
CA LEU A 138 3.95 -18.02 -8.77
C LEU A 138 2.56 -17.77 -8.20
N MET A 139 2.06 -18.72 -7.41
CA MET A 139 0.79 -18.58 -6.70
C MET A 139 1.00 -17.79 -5.40
N ILE A 140 0.08 -16.89 -5.10
CA ILE A 140 0.13 -16.07 -3.89
C ILE A 140 -1.22 -16.07 -3.17
N ASP A 141 -1.18 -15.87 -1.86
CA ASP A 141 -2.33 -15.52 -1.05
C ASP A 141 -2.39 -13.98 -0.96
N LEU A 142 -3.46 -13.37 -1.47
CA LEU A 142 -3.73 -11.94 -1.38
C LEU A 142 -4.81 -11.69 -0.33
N TYR A 143 -4.45 -11.06 0.78
CA TYR A 143 -5.41 -10.53 1.75
C TYR A 143 -5.71 -9.08 1.37
N LEU A 144 -6.97 -8.77 1.07
CA LEU A 144 -7.35 -7.48 0.48
C LEU A 144 -8.57 -6.88 1.20
N TYR A 145 -8.44 -5.62 1.59
CA TYR A 145 -9.53 -4.76 2.03
C TYR A 145 -9.57 -3.52 1.15
N VAL A 146 -10.76 -3.16 0.68
CA VAL A 146 -10.98 -1.94 -0.10
C VAL A 146 -12.28 -1.27 0.30
N ASP A 147 -12.22 0.01 0.61
CA ASP A 147 -13.37 0.92 0.68
C ASP A 147 -13.04 2.23 -0.07
N LYS A 148 -13.92 3.23 -0.01
CA LYS A 148 -13.70 4.52 -0.70
C LYS A 148 -12.58 5.37 -0.10
N ASP A 149 -12.15 5.13 1.13
CA ASP A 149 -11.10 5.90 1.81
C ASP A 149 -9.73 5.22 1.77
N THR A 150 -9.69 3.89 1.62
CA THR A 150 -8.50 3.09 1.85
C THR A 150 -8.49 1.79 1.05
N VAL A 151 -7.31 1.41 0.59
CA VAL A 151 -6.94 0.09 0.10
C VAL A 151 -5.85 -0.46 1.01
N ILE A 152 -6.04 -1.67 1.56
CA ILE A 152 -5.01 -2.44 2.26
C ILE A 152 -4.83 -3.76 1.53
N TYR A 153 -3.60 -4.08 1.17
CA TYR A 153 -3.30 -5.37 0.58
C TYR A 153 -2.11 -6.02 1.29
N CYS A 154 -2.14 -7.34 1.39
CA CYS A 154 -1.00 -8.16 1.76
C CYS A 154 -0.85 -9.29 0.76
N VAL A 155 0.28 -9.29 0.04
CA VAL A 155 0.70 -10.40 -0.79
C VAL A 155 1.61 -11.30 0.03
N TYR A 156 1.16 -12.53 0.25
CA TYR A 156 1.89 -13.56 0.94
C TYR A 156 2.27 -14.67 -0.05
N GLU A 157 3.57 -14.80 -0.34
CA GLU A 157 4.08 -15.87 -1.17
C GLU A 157 3.99 -17.20 -0.39
N ASN A 158 3.09 -18.09 -0.82
CA ASN A 158 2.78 -19.36 -0.14
C ASN A 158 2.79 -20.55 -1.11
N ASP A 159 3.47 -20.43 -2.24
CA ASP A 159 3.52 -21.50 -3.23
C ASP A 159 4.35 -22.68 -2.71
N ASP A 160 3.69 -23.82 -2.54
CA ASP A 160 4.34 -25.07 -2.11
C ASP A 160 5.42 -25.55 -3.08
N ASN A 161 5.34 -25.16 -4.36
CA ASN A 161 6.32 -25.51 -5.38
C ASN A 161 7.60 -24.67 -5.29
N PHE A 162 7.57 -23.54 -4.58
CA PHE A 162 8.72 -22.65 -4.41
C PHE A 162 9.00 -22.38 -2.92
N PRO A 163 9.55 -23.36 -2.18
CA PRO A 163 9.77 -23.22 -0.73
C PRO A 163 10.66 -22.05 -0.33
N ASP A 164 11.61 -21.64 -1.17
CA ASP A 164 12.49 -20.48 -0.97
C ASP A 164 11.76 -19.13 -1.03
N ARG A 165 10.54 -19.14 -1.57
CA ARG A 165 9.65 -18.00 -1.69
C ARG A 165 8.68 -17.89 -0.52
N LYS A 166 8.45 -18.98 0.22
CA LYS A 166 7.51 -18.99 1.33
C LYS A 166 7.81 -17.90 2.35
N LYS A 167 6.75 -17.26 2.84
CA LYS A 167 6.79 -16.21 3.88
C LYS A 167 7.34 -14.86 3.42
N LYS A 168 7.71 -14.69 2.15
CA LYS A 168 7.96 -13.35 1.60
C LYS A 168 6.65 -12.60 1.55
N THR A 169 6.56 -11.52 2.33
CA THR A 169 5.31 -10.80 2.57
C THR A 169 5.48 -9.34 2.20
N VAL A 170 4.57 -8.84 1.38
CA VAL A 170 4.46 -7.41 1.08
C VAL A 170 3.12 -6.90 1.54
N ILE A 171 3.14 -5.84 2.32
CA ILE A 171 1.95 -5.11 2.77
C ILE A 171 2.00 -3.73 2.16
N GLY A 172 0.88 -3.29 1.60
CA GLY A 172 0.72 -1.91 1.19
C GLY A 172 -0.60 -1.32 1.63
N PHE A 173 -0.56 0.00 1.81
CA PHE A 173 -1.67 0.84 2.19
C PHE A 173 -1.71 2.03 1.24
N PHE A 174 -2.88 2.32 0.69
CA PHE A 174 -3.16 3.58 0.00
C PHE A 174 -4.42 4.19 0.60
N GLY A 175 -4.39 5.46 0.97
CA GLY A 175 -5.59 6.10 1.49
C GLY A 175 -5.33 7.16 2.53
N LEU A 176 -6.41 7.49 3.21
CA LEU A 176 -6.41 8.40 4.34
C LEU A 176 -6.14 7.65 5.65
N PRO A 177 -5.34 8.22 6.57
CA PRO A 177 -5.31 7.75 7.94
C PRO A 177 -6.73 7.69 8.53
N SER A 178 -6.96 6.74 9.43
CA SER A 178 -8.25 6.57 10.12
C SER A 178 -8.58 7.73 11.06
N GLU A 179 -7.55 8.33 11.65
CA GLU A 179 -7.66 9.48 12.54
C GLU A 179 -6.53 10.45 12.18
N CYS A 180 -6.87 11.75 12.09
CA CYS A 180 -5.91 12.84 11.95
C CYS A 180 -6.02 13.71 13.20
N TYR A 181 -4.89 13.95 13.86
CA TYR A 181 -4.82 14.74 15.10
C TYR A 181 -4.49 16.21 14.85
N GLN A 182 -4.15 16.54 13.59
CA GLN A 182 -4.13 17.89 13.08
C GLN A 182 -5.27 18.04 12.07
N GLN A 183 -5.94 19.20 12.10
CA GLN A 183 -6.97 19.51 11.12
C GLN A 183 -6.31 19.65 9.75
N GLU A 184 -6.57 18.66 8.90
CA GLU A 184 -6.16 18.73 7.51
C GLU A 184 -7.03 19.73 6.76
N VAL A 185 -6.37 20.58 5.98
CA VAL A 185 -7.04 21.55 5.13
C VAL A 185 -7.08 20.96 3.73
N PHE A 186 -8.28 20.69 3.21
CA PHE A 186 -8.46 20.44 1.79
C PHE A 186 -7.89 21.62 1.02
N SER A 187 -6.90 21.37 0.15
CA SER A 187 -6.42 22.44 -0.70
C SER A 187 -7.46 22.71 -1.78
N LYS A 188 -8.17 23.84 -1.64
CA LYS A 188 -9.08 24.34 -2.67
C LYS A 188 -8.34 24.61 -3.99
N ASP A 189 -7.06 24.93 -3.92
CA ASP A 189 -6.23 25.27 -5.08
C ASP A 189 -5.80 24.04 -5.89
N TYR A 190 -5.78 22.85 -5.28
CA TYR A 190 -5.34 21.60 -5.93
C TYR A 190 -6.44 20.56 -6.06
N GLY A 191 -7.61 20.79 -5.44
CA GLY A 191 -8.80 19.96 -5.62
C GLY A 191 -8.65 18.52 -5.13
N SER A 192 -7.71 18.27 -4.22
CA SER A 192 -7.34 16.94 -3.74
C SER A 192 -7.22 16.89 -2.20
N SER A 193 -7.47 15.71 -1.63
CA SER A 193 -7.31 15.43 -0.21
C SER A 193 -5.90 14.89 0.09
N PRO A 194 -5.31 15.17 1.27
CA PRO A 194 -4.00 14.63 1.64
C PRO A 194 -4.04 13.11 1.65
N PHE A 195 -3.30 12.44 0.77
CA PHE A 195 -3.40 11.01 0.53
C PHE A 195 -2.07 10.34 0.90
N SER A 196 -2.11 9.25 1.68
CA SER A 196 -0.94 8.57 2.20
C SER A 196 -0.71 7.21 1.55
N ILE A 197 0.55 6.87 1.30
CA ILE A 197 0.98 5.55 0.82
C ILE A 197 2.10 4.98 1.69
N LEU A 198 1.95 3.72 2.08
CA LEU A 198 2.93 2.92 2.81
C LEU A 198 3.13 1.59 2.08
N VAL A 199 4.37 1.12 1.93
CA VAL A 199 4.70 -0.18 1.33
C VAL A 199 5.84 -0.85 2.11
N SER A 200 5.68 -2.09 2.55
CA SER A 200 6.63 -2.78 3.44
C SER A 200 7.88 -3.27 2.74
N ALA A 201 7.86 -3.35 1.42
CA ALA A 201 9.02 -3.72 0.62
C ALA A 201 9.01 -3.03 -0.74
N GLY A 202 10.20 -2.77 -1.27
CA GLY A 202 10.35 -2.03 -2.52
C GLY A 202 10.09 -0.54 -2.40
N SER A 203 9.96 0.01 -1.19
CA SER A 203 9.90 1.47 -0.99
C SER A 203 11.20 2.13 -1.48
N ASN A 204 11.10 3.20 -2.25
CA ASN A 204 12.28 3.99 -2.68
C ASN A 204 12.63 5.15 -1.73
N TRP A 205 11.79 5.40 -0.74
CA TRP A 205 12.06 6.34 0.34
C TRP A 205 12.61 5.55 1.53
N SER A 206 13.69 6.05 2.12
CA SER A 206 14.41 5.45 3.26
C SER A 206 13.46 5.08 4.41
N GLY A 207 13.88 4.18 5.30
CA GLY A 207 13.00 3.43 6.20
C GLY A 207 11.99 4.24 7.03
N ASN A 208 10.84 3.61 7.30
CA ASN A 208 9.81 4.02 8.26
C ASN A 208 9.04 5.28 7.86
N ASN A 209 8.75 5.51 6.59
CA ASN A 209 8.06 6.72 6.19
C ASN A 209 6.81 6.47 5.35
N THR A 210 5.84 7.37 5.44
CA THR A 210 4.73 7.48 4.48
C THR A 210 5.06 8.48 3.39
N LEU A 211 4.54 8.23 2.20
CA LEU A 211 4.51 9.18 1.11
C LEU A 211 3.17 9.92 1.12
N THR A 212 3.16 11.25 1.03
CA THR A 212 1.92 12.05 1.09
C THR A 212 1.75 13.02 -0.08
N THR A 213 0.50 13.24 -0.52
CA THR A 213 0.14 14.24 -1.55
C THR A 213 -0.03 15.64 -0.98
N ASP A 214 0.22 16.63 -1.86
CA ASP A 214 -0.10 18.08 -1.74
C ASP A 214 0.41 18.81 -0.49
N ARG A 215 0.36 20.15 -0.53
CA ARG A 215 0.66 21.01 0.62
C ARG A 215 -0.42 20.83 1.69
N SER A 216 -0.21 19.85 2.54
CA SER A 216 -0.99 19.58 3.75
C SER A 216 -0.22 20.03 4.98
N ARG A 217 -0.82 19.96 6.17
CA ARG A 217 -0.01 20.09 7.38
C ARG A 217 0.99 18.94 7.47
N PHE A 218 0.70 17.80 6.85
CA PHE A 218 1.58 16.65 6.72
C PHE A 218 2.76 16.85 5.77
N ASN A 219 2.65 17.70 4.74
CA ASN A 219 3.67 17.88 3.70
C ASN A 219 4.02 19.34 3.47
N PHE A 220 5.13 19.75 4.08
CA PHE A 220 5.68 21.11 4.00
C PHE A 220 6.49 21.40 2.73
N TYR A 221 6.81 20.39 1.90
CA TYR A 221 7.59 20.54 0.67
C TYR A 221 6.79 21.11 -0.52
N GLY A 222 5.47 21.25 -0.37
CA GLY A 222 4.62 21.91 -1.35
C GLY A 222 4.07 20.98 -2.43
N ASN A 223 3.28 21.57 -3.34
CA ASN A 223 2.39 20.83 -4.23
C ASN A 223 3.13 20.11 -5.35
N GLY A 224 2.77 18.84 -5.56
CA GLY A 224 3.46 17.97 -6.51
C GLY A 224 4.79 17.41 -6.01
N SER A 225 5.23 17.79 -4.81
CA SER A 225 6.38 17.18 -4.13
C SER A 225 5.86 16.23 -3.07
N ASN A 226 6.32 14.98 -3.09
CA ASN A 226 5.89 14.02 -2.08
C ASN A 226 6.73 14.19 -0.82
N ALA A 227 6.09 14.37 0.34
CA ALA A 227 6.80 14.32 1.61
C ALA A 227 6.95 12.89 2.07
N VAL A 228 8.14 12.61 2.58
CA VAL A 228 8.51 11.42 3.33
C VAL A 228 8.33 11.79 4.81
N ILE A 229 7.29 11.26 5.45
CA ILE A 229 6.98 11.55 6.86
C ILE A 229 7.20 10.31 7.70
N SER A 230 7.90 10.43 8.81
CA SER A 230 8.18 9.29 9.68
C SER A 230 6.92 8.67 10.27
N THR A 231 6.98 7.36 10.39
CA THR A 231 6.01 6.52 11.07
C THR A 231 6.65 5.94 12.30
N PHE A 232 5.83 5.74 13.32
CA PHE A 232 6.25 5.15 14.57
C PHE A 232 5.08 4.39 15.19
N PHE A 233 5.41 3.51 16.12
CA PHE A 233 4.44 2.92 17.03
C PHE A 233 4.86 3.24 18.46
N TRP A 234 3.92 3.22 19.39
CA TRP A 234 4.23 3.48 20.80
C TRP A 234 4.92 2.27 21.43
N GLU A 235 6.23 2.15 21.23
CA GLU A 235 7.08 1.08 21.79
C GLU A 235 6.96 0.99 23.33
N LYS A 236 6.71 2.11 24.02
CA LYS A 236 6.60 2.17 25.48
C LYS A 236 5.40 1.43 26.05
N VAL A 237 4.33 1.23 25.25
CA VAL A 237 3.20 0.37 25.65
C VAL A 237 3.68 -1.08 25.83
N PHE A 238 4.77 -1.47 25.14
CA PHE A 238 5.36 -2.81 25.17
C PHE A 238 6.51 -2.98 26.16
N LEU A 239 6.94 -1.91 26.85
CA LEU A 239 7.99 -1.99 27.88
C LEU A 239 7.49 -2.54 29.21
N LYS A 240 6.16 -2.61 29.40
CA LYS A 240 5.58 -3.50 30.41
C LYS A 240 5.51 -4.86 29.74
N SER A 241 6.43 -5.75 30.11
CA SER A 241 6.48 -7.14 29.63
C SER A 241 5.05 -7.68 29.48
N PRO A 242 4.71 -8.36 28.38
CA PRO A 242 3.51 -9.19 28.42
C PRO A 242 3.65 -10.05 29.68
N THR A 243 2.57 -10.10 30.46
CA THR A 243 2.53 -10.90 31.68
C THR A 243 3.00 -12.33 31.35
N LEU A 244 3.40 -13.11 32.35
CA LEU A 244 3.81 -14.52 32.19
C LEU A 244 2.77 -15.39 31.44
N GLU A 245 1.57 -14.85 31.16
CA GLU A 245 0.45 -15.43 30.42
C GLU A 245 0.59 -15.39 28.89
N GLY A 246 1.64 -14.79 28.31
CA GLY A 246 1.85 -14.84 26.86
C GLY A 246 0.87 -13.97 26.04
N ASN A 247 0.35 -12.90 26.64
CA ASN A 247 -0.60 -12.00 25.99
C ASN A 247 0.02 -11.28 24.78
N MET A 248 -0.75 -11.22 23.68
CA MET A 248 -0.36 -10.52 22.46
C MET A 248 -1.00 -9.12 22.43
N ILE A 249 -0.20 -8.10 22.13
CA ILE A 249 -0.67 -6.72 22.04
C ILE A 249 -0.60 -6.29 20.58
N PHE A 250 -1.70 -5.76 20.07
CA PHE A 250 -1.81 -5.12 18.76
C PHE A 250 -1.82 -3.61 18.94
N THR A 251 -0.95 -2.88 18.24
CA THR A 251 -0.93 -1.42 18.23
C THR A 251 -1.07 -0.90 16.80
N PRO A 252 -1.82 0.18 16.57
CA PRO A 252 -1.84 0.81 15.25
C PRO A 252 -0.50 1.48 14.94
N LEU A 253 -0.29 1.77 13.66
CA LEU A 253 0.84 2.59 13.21
C LEU A 253 0.46 4.07 13.24
N TYR A 254 1.35 4.90 13.74
CA TYR A 254 1.17 6.34 13.79
C TYR A 254 2.12 7.04 12.83
N MET A 255 1.71 8.23 12.40
CA MET A 255 2.49 9.14 11.59
C MET A 255 2.81 10.39 12.42
N GLY A 256 4.02 10.91 12.28
CA GLY A 256 4.45 12.14 12.95
C GLY A 256 5.91 12.47 12.72
N ASP A 257 6.37 13.54 13.33
CA ASP A 257 7.77 13.93 13.33
C ASP A 257 8.18 14.53 14.69
N GLY A 258 9.49 14.76 14.88
CA GLY A 258 10.01 15.31 16.13
C GLY A 258 9.65 16.78 16.39
N THR A 259 9.05 17.47 15.42
CA THR A 259 8.70 18.89 15.50
C THR A 259 7.25 19.09 15.92
N ASP A 260 6.33 18.42 15.24
CA ASP A 260 4.88 18.58 15.39
C ASP A 260 4.23 17.41 16.16
N GLY A 261 5.01 16.38 16.48
CA GLY A 261 4.56 15.24 17.28
C GLY A 261 3.60 14.32 16.51
N LEU A 262 2.56 13.85 17.20
CA LEU A 262 1.57 12.90 16.65
C LEU A 262 0.65 13.59 15.63
N ARG A 263 0.63 13.07 14.39
CA ARG A 263 -0.09 13.67 13.27
C ARG A 263 -1.29 12.85 12.81
N ALA A 264 -1.13 11.53 12.68
CA ALA A 264 -2.23 10.65 12.26
C ALA A 264 -2.06 9.20 12.74
N LYS A 265 -3.13 8.41 12.64
CA LYS A 265 -3.16 6.98 12.94
C LYS A 265 -3.67 6.19 11.74
N PHE A 266 -2.91 5.19 11.33
CA PHE A 266 -3.33 4.20 10.34
C PHE A 266 -4.00 3.02 11.04
N ASP A 267 -5.10 2.54 10.47
CA ASP A 267 -5.90 1.44 11.00
C ASP A 267 -6.22 0.43 9.89
N GLY A 268 -6.52 -0.81 10.30
CA GLY A 268 -6.70 -1.99 9.45
C GLY A 268 -5.47 -2.88 9.32
N PHE A 269 -4.34 -2.45 9.88
CA PHE A 269 -3.15 -3.26 10.11
C PHE A 269 -2.52 -2.83 11.44
N TYR A 270 -1.89 -3.78 12.13
CA TYR A 270 -1.37 -3.56 13.47
C TYR A 270 0.04 -4.09 13.63
N ILE A 271 0.88 -3.38 14.37
CA ILE A 271 2.14 -3.95 14.87
C ILE A 271 1.79 -4.84 16.05
N TYR A 272 2.33 -6.05 16.09
CA TYR A 272 2.10 -6.96 17.20
C TYR A 272 3.36 -7.25 18.02
N ARG A 273 3.18 -7.54 19.30
CA ARG A 273 4.21 -8.07 20.21
C ARG A 273 3.63 -9.16 21.08
N GLY A 274 4.46 -10.16 21.39
CA GLY A 274 4.09 -11.28 22.26
C GLY A 274 5.13 -12.40 22.16
N ALA A 275 4.80 -13.56 22.72
CA ALA A 275 5.56 -14.79 22.58
C ALA A 275 4.63 -15.94 22.15
N ASN A 276 5.19 -17.12 21.86
CA ASN A 276 4.45 -18.35 21.58
C ASN A 276 3.56 -18.33 20.33
N PHE A 277 3.95 -17.61 19.29
CA PHE A 277 3.33 -17.66 17.96
C PHE A 277 4.37 -17.93 16.88
N VAL A 278 3.91 -18.42 15.74
CA VAL A 278 4.68 -18.59 14.51
C VAL A 278 4.13 -17.65 13.43
N VAL A 279 5.01 -17.11 12.59
CA VAL A 279 4.60 -16.31 11.43
C VAL A 279 3.66 -17.12 10.55
N GLY A 280 2.48 -16.57 10.28
CA GLY A 280 1.40 -17.22 9.54
C GLY A 280 0.21 -17.65 10.40
N ASP A 281 0.38 -17.69 11.73
CA ASP A 281 -0.68 -18.03 12.69
C ASP A 281 -1.87 -17.08 12.61
N ILE A 282 -3.03 -17.57 13.04
CA ILE A 282 -4.25 -16.80 13.23
C ILE A 282 -4.49 -16.67 14.73
N VAL A 283 -4.59 -15.44 15.20
CA VAL A 283 -4.91 -15.10 16.58
C VAL A 283 -6.38 -14.73 16.65
N GLU A 284 -7.09 -15.35 17.59
CA GLU A 284 -8.49 -15.07 17.83
C GLU A 284 -8.64 -14.24 19.10
N ILE A 285 -9.30 -13.09 18.99
CA ILE A 285 -9.61 -12.21 20.10
C ILE A 285 -11.12 -12.19 20.27
N THR A 286 -11.61 -12.66 21.41
CA THR A 286 -13.03 -12.62 21.75
C THR A 286 -13.38 -11.27 22.38
N GLN A 287 -14.32 -10.54 21.77
CA GLN A 287 -14.87 -9.29 22.30
C GLN A 287 -16.38 -9.44 22.44
N GLY A 288 -16.85 -9.81 23.64
CA GLY A 288 -18.24 -10.17 23.86
C GLY A 288 -18.60 -11.43 23.06
N GLU A 289 -19.56 -11.32 22.14
CA GLU A 289 -19.99 -12.41 21.25
C GLU A 289 -19.22 -12.46 19.92
N GLU A 290 -18.41 -11.43 19.60
CA GLU A 290 -17.63 -11.38 18.36
C GLU A 290 -16.26 -12.06 18.55
N VAL A 291 -15.92 -12.99 17.65
CA VAL A 291 -14.56 -13.53 17.52
C VAL A 291 -13.86 -12.82 16.38
N GLN A 292 -12.84 -12.02 16.69
CA GLN A 292 -12.04 -11.32 15.71
C GLN A 292 -10.79 -12.14 15.39
N LYS A 293 -10.52 -12.35 14.10
CA LYS A 293 -9.36 -13.12 13.64
C LYS A 293 -8.29 -12.20 13.06
N TYR A 294 -7.06 -12.39 13.50
CA TYR A 294 -5.90 -11.64 13.06
C TYR A 294 -4.82 -12.58 12.54
N LYS A 295 -4.46 -12.45 11.26
CA LYS A 295 -3.34 -13.21 10.69
C LYS A 295 -2.03 -12.46 10.91
N LEU A 296 -1.03 -13.18 11.42
CA LEU A 296 0.29 -12.65 11.73
C LEU A 296 1.26 -12.82 10.55
N PHE A 297 1.97 -11.76 10.23
CA PHE A 297 2.93 -11.71 9.13
C PHE A 297 4.28 -11.15 9.57
N HIS A 298 5.32 -11.54 8.83
CA HIS A 298 6.65 -10.96 8.93
C HIS A 298 7.07 -10.40 7.58
N THR A 299 7.34 -9.11 7.53
CA THR A 299 7.66 -8.40 6.28
C THR A 299 9.16 -8.16 6.10
N SER A 300 10.00 -8.54 7.06
CA SER A 300 11.46 -8.38 6.93
C SER A 300 12.06 -9.48 6.09
N TYR A 301 12.93 -9.08 5.16
CA TYR A 301 13.88 -9.95 4.48
C TYR A 301 15.03 -9.10 3.92
N SER A 302 16.15 -9.75 3.57
CA SER A 302 17.39 -9.03 3.25
C SER A 302 17.25 -8.11 2.03
N GLY A 303 17.82 -6.91 2.17
CA GLY A 303 18.06 -5.99 1.04
C GLY A 303 16.87 -5.12 0.64
N VAL A 304 15.74 -5.13 1.35
CA VAL A 304 14.58 -4.27 1.02
C VAL A 304 14.37 -3.14 2.01
N TRP A 305 13.86 -2.01 1.49
CA TRP A 305 13.37 -0.90 2.31
C TRP A 305 11.85 -0.94 2.38
N GLY A 306 11.34 -0.58 3.56
CA GLY A 306 9.93 -0.52 3.85
C GLY A 306 9.53 0.81 4.51
N SER A 307 8.30 1.21 4.25
CA SER A 307 7.63 2.35 4.87
C SER A 307 7.22 2.10 6.31
N PHE A 308 7.26 0.86 6.76
CA PHE A 308 6.77 0.43 8.06
C PHE A 308 7.91 0.46 9.07
N SER A 309 7.66 1.04 10.24
CA SER A 309 8.62 1.09 11.35
C SER A 309 8.87 -0.23 12.05
N ASP A 310 8.17 -1.29 11.64
CA ASP A 310 8.33 -2.63 12.18
C ASP A 310 8.01 -3.68 11.12
N ALA A 311 8.50 -4.91 11.35
CA ALA A 311 8.31 -6.04 10.44
C ALA A 311 7.23 -7.02 10.90
N GLN A 312 6.75 -6.92 12.14
CA GLN A 312 5.71 -7.78 12.71
C GLN A 312 4.34 -7.13 12.52
N ILE A 313 3.63 -7.54 11.47
CA ILE A 313 2.35 -6.95 11.09
C ILE A 313 1.23 -7.97 11.22
N ALA A 314 0.09 -7.55 11.77
CA ALA A 314 -1.13 -8.33 11.82
C ALA A 314 -2.23 -7.66 10.99
N LEU A 315 -2.98 -8.47 10.26
CA LEU A 315 -4.18 -8.04 9.54
C LEU A 315 -5.41 -8.73 10.09
N ARG A 316 -6.48 -7.98 10.24
CA ARG A 316 -7.79 -8.57 10.51
C ARG A 316 -8.29 -9.30 9.26
N ILE A 317 -8.76 -10.53 9.42
CA ILE A 317 -9.26 -11.39 8.35
C ILE A 317 -10.68 -11.89 8.68
N GLU A 318 -11.34 -12.47 7.67
CA GLU A 318 -12.66 -13.10 7.77
C GLU A 318 -12.68 -14.39 8.63
#